data_AF-A0A075SH55-F1
#
_entry.id   AF-A0A075SH55-F1
#
_cell.length_a   1.000
_cell.length_b   1.000
_cell.length_c   1.000
_cell.angle_alpha   90.00
_cell.angle_beta   90.00
_cell.angle_gamma   90.00
#
_symmetry.space_group_name_H-M   'P 1'
#
loop_
_entity.id
_entity.type
_entity.pdbx_description
1 polymer ?
#
loop_
_entity_poly.entity_id
_entity_poly.type
_entity_poly.pdbx_seq_one_letter_code
_entity_poly.pdbx_strand_id
1 'polypeptide(L)'
;MTEQRIDILKNILLDLHNGASPESVQDQFNQHFTGVSALEISMMEHELMSSDTGITFEDVMNLCNIHANLFKGAIADVEVADMDQEGHPVYVFKQENLALRAALLRIRRIIDQHEQTEDAELKDQLLQGLTRQFGLLGQFENHYTRKEKVFFPIMERYGHDAPPKVMWGVDDEIRDLFKTARKALEGGDLAATRAHFENFAKEFEEMIFKEEAILLMILLEIFTQDDWLQVAADSDAYGYAIVKPTAKWVPHREVFGEIAEQEVDSISPQPASPNQQIIDTPEGQFTITFTPKEKSETVQDRTSPQTFGNGYLSVEQANLILNHLPLELTFVNKDDIFQYYNDSHPVEDMIFKRTPSQIGRHVELCHPPKIVDKVKKIFELLRTGQKDQVTMWFKSESMGKFVYVVYKAVRDDQGEFQGVLEYVQDIQPFFEIDSDFHREI
;
A
#
# COMPACT_ATOMS: atom_id res chain seq x y z
N MET A 1 31.79 6.21 -3.20
CA MET A 1 31.41 5.66 -4.51
C MET A 1 29.92 5.87 -4.75
N THR A 2 29.05 5.46 -3.81
CA THR A 2 27.58 5.62 -3.91
C THR A 2 27.11 7.08 -3.82
N GLU A 3 27.56 7.86 -2.84
CA GLU A 3 27.21 9.31 -2.74
C GLU A 3 27.59 10.09 -4.00
N GLN A 4 28.80 9.85 -4.53
CA GLN A 4 29.29 10.52 -5.73
C GLN A 4 28.48 10.16 -6.99
N ARG A 5 27.82 8.99 -7.01
CA ARG A 5 26.91 8.57 -8.09
C ARG A 5 25.53 9.21 -7.93
N ILE A 6 25.03 9.30 -6.70
CA ILE A 6 23.76 9.97 -6.38
C ILE A 6 23.84 11.46 -6.75
N ASP A 7 24.95 12.14 -6.44
CA ASP A 7 25.17 13.55 -6.82
C ASP A 7 25.18 13.76 -8.33
N ILE A 8 25.82 12.85 -9.09
CA ILE A 8 25.85 12.94 -10.57
C ILE A 8 24.44 12.75 -11.11
N LEU A 9 23.71 11.75 -10.60
CA LEU A 9 22.34 11.46 -11.04
C LEU A 9 21.39 12.63 -10.73
N LYS A 10 21.49 13.19 -9.53
CA LYS A 10 20.79 14.40 -9.10
C LYS A 10 21.03 15.58 -10.04
N ASN A 11 22.28 15.84 -10.42
CA ASN A 11 22.64 16.93 -11.33
C ASN A 11 22.07 16.72 -12.74
N ILE A 12 22.11 15.49 -13.25
CA ILE A 12 21.51 15.12 -14.56
C ILE A 12 20.01 15.45 -14.57
N LEU A 13 19.30 15.19 -13.46
CA LEU A 13 17.88 15.50 -13.36
C LEU A 13 17.58 16.98 -13.14
N LEU A 14 18.44 17.69 -12.41
CA LEU A 14 18.37 19.15 -12.29
C LEU A 14 18.55 19.82 -13.65
N ASP A 15 19.48 19.35 -14.47
CA ASP A 15 19.68 19.88 -15.82
C ASP A 15 18.46 19.66 -16.71
N LEU A 16 17.81 18.49 -16.58
CA LEU A 16 16.55 18.19 -17.26
C LEU A 16 15.41 19.10 -16.80
N HIS A 17 15.29 19.34 -15.49
CA HIS A 17 14.31 20.28 -14.91
C HIS A 17 14.52 21.72 -15.40
N ASN A 18 15.78 22.13 -15.55
CA ASN A 18 16.17 23.45 -16.06
C ASN A 18 16.04 23.58 -17.60
N GLY A 19 15.50 22.58 -18.29
CA GLY A 19 15.14 22.65 -19.71
C GLY A 19 16.16 22.02 -20.68
N ALA A 20 17.10 21.20 -20.20
CA ALA A 20 17.95 20.40 -21.08
C ALA A 20 17.13 19.41 -21.92
N SER A 21 17.60 19.07 -23.12
CA SER A 21 16.91 18.09 -23.96
C SER A 21 17.09 16.67 -23.41
N PRO A 22 16.07 15.79 -23.49
CA PRO A 22 16.17 14.40 -23.05
C PRO A 22 17.36 13.64 -23.67
N GLU A 23 17.71 13.95 -24.91
CA GLU A 23 18.85 13.35 -25.64
C GLU A 23 20.20 13.73 -25.01
N SER A 24 20.38 15.00 -24.62
CA SER A 24 21.62 15.47 -23.99
C SER A 24 21.81 14.85 -22.60
N VAL A 25 20.72 14.69 -21.86
CA VAL A 25 20.69 14.11 -20.52
C VAL A 25 20.95 12.59 -20.60
N GLN A 26 20.43 11.91 -21.63
CA GLN A 26 20.70 10.50 -21.90
C GLN A 26 22.18 10.21 -22.19
N ASP A 27 22.85 11.06 -22.96
CA ASP A 27 24.27 10.89 -23.26
C ASP A 27 25.15 11.08 -22.01
N GLN A 28 24.83 12.07 -21.16
CA GLN A 28 25.48 12.24 -19.86
C GLN A 28 25.24 11.02 -18.96
N PHE A 29 24.00 10.52 -18.92
CA PHE A 29 23.64 9.35 -18.15
C PHE A 29 24.46 8.13 -18.58
N ASN A 30 24.51 7.83 -19.87
CA ASN A 30 25.23 6.67 -20.42
C ASN A 30 26.77 6.75 -20.20
N GLN A 31 27.33 7.95 -20.01
CA GLN A 31 28.76 8.12 -19.70
C GLN A 31 29.10 7.76 -18.25
N HIS A 32 28.16 7.93 -17.33
CA HIS A 32 28.38 7.75 -15.89
C HIS A 32 27.72 6.48 -15.33
N PHE A 33 26.73 5.94 -16.04
CA PHE A 33 25.91 4.82 -15.61
C PHE A 33 25.81 3.75 -16.71
N THR A 34 26.33 2.56 -16.44
CA THR A 34 26.01 1.33 -17.19
C THR A 34 24.71 0.69 -16.69
N GLY A 35 24.30 1.06 -15.48
CA GLY A 35 23.02 0.78 -14.88
C GLY A 35 22.84 1.54 -13.57
N VAL A 36 21.60 1.67 -13.11
CA VAL A 36 21.22 2.33 -11.85
C VAL A 36 20.33 1.39 -11.07
N SER A 37 20.71 1.15 -9.81
CA SER A 37 19.89 0.37 -8.88
C SER A 37 18.64 1.15 -8.51
N ALA A 38 17.58 0.42 -8.18
CA ALA A 38 16.33 1.00 -7.75
C ALA A 38 16.50 1.84 -6.47
N LEU A 39 17.39 1.40 -5.57
CA LEU A 39 17.81 2.14 -4.39
C LEU A 39 18.49 3.48 -4.72
N GLU A 40 19.39 3.54 -5.70
CA GLU A 40 20.02 4.79 -6.16
C GLU A 40 18.99 5.78 -6.70
N ILE A 41 17.97 5.31 -7.43
CA ILE A 41 16.85 6.14 -7.90
C ILE A 41 16.07 6.69 -6.71
N SER A 42 15.68 5.84 -5.77
CA SER A 42 14.86 6.29 -4.64
C SER A 42 15.61 7.24 -3.69
N MET A 43 16.90 7.01 -3.46
CA MET A 43 17.73 7.91 -2.63
C MET A 43 17.88 9.28 -3.28
N MET A 44 18.07 9.31 -4.60
CA MET A 44 18.12 10.54 -5.38
C MET A 44 16.78 11.29 -5.35
N GLU A 45 15.64 10.61 -5.53
CA GLU A 45 14.31 11.24 -5.43
C GLU A 45 14.07 11.83 -4.04
N HIS A 46 14.43 11.09 -2.99
CA HIS A 46 14.38 11.58 -1.61
C HIS A 46 15.24 12.84 -1.43
N GLU A 47 16.48 12.85 -1.92
CA GLU A 47 17.34 14.02 -1.85
C GLU A 47 16.81 15.22 -2.65
N LEU A 48 16.25 15.00 -3.83
CA LEU A 48 15.65 16.06 -4.65
C LEU A 48 14.47 16.72 -3.94
N MET A 49 13.70 15.95 -3.17
CA MET A 49 12.56 16.42 -2.39
C MET A 49 12.95 17.02 -1.03
N SER A 50 14.07 16.60 -0.44
CA SER A 50 14.52 17.03 0.89
C SER A 50 15.48 18.23 0.87
N SER A 51 16.05 18.57 -0.28
CA SER A 51 16.98 19.70 -0.41
C SER A 51 16.29 21.02 -0.80
N ASP A 52 16.88 22.17 -0.43
CA ASP A 52 16.43 23.54 -0.75
C ASP A 52 16.53 23.87 -2.27
N THR A 53 16.35 22.88 -3.15
CA THR A 53 16.48 22.97 -4.61
C THR A 53 15.30 23.68 -5.26
N GLY A 54 14.20 23.90 -4.54
CA GLY A 54 13.00 24.57 -5.05
C GLY A 54 12.14 23.71 -5.98
N ILE A 55 12.43 22.41 -6.09
CA ILE A 55 11.68 21.44 -6.89
C ILE A 55 10.41 21.04 -6.12
N THR A 56 9.26 21.21 -6.76
CA THR A 56 7.97 20.83 -6.17
C THR A 56 7.61 19.37 -6.48
N PHE A 57 6.66 18.81 -5.73
CA PHE A 57 6.12 17.47 -6.01
C PHE A 57 5.57 17.33 -7.45
N GLU A 58 5.03 18.41 -8.01
CA GLU A 58 4.51 18.46 -9.39
C GLU A 58 5.64 18.45 -10.44
N ASP A 59 6.80 19.03 -10.11
CA ASP A 59 7.99 18.97 -10.96
C ASP A 59 8.58 17.56 -11.01
N VAL A 60 8.63 16.86 -9.87
CA VAL A 60 9.08 15.45 -9.80
C VAL A 60 8.14 14.55 -10.63
N MET A 61 6.82 14.79 -10.57
CA MET A 61 5.83 14.04 -11.35
C MET A 61 6.03 14.20 -12.87
N ASN A 62 6.28 15.43 -13.35
CA ASN A 62 6.56 15.70 -14.77
C ASN A 62 7.89 15.08 -15.23
N LEU A 63 8.87 15.06 -14.32
CA LEU A 63 10.18 14.46 -14.54
C LEU A 63 10.12 12.92 -14.58
N CYS A 64 9.21 12.26 -13.85
CA CYS A 64 9.06 10.79 -13.84
C CYS A 64 8.81 10.16 -15.24
N ASN A 65 8.08 10.83 -16.14
CA ASN A 65 7.85 10.33 -17.50
C ASN A 65 9.11 10.36 -18.36
N ILE A 66 9.99 11.32 -18.12
CA ILE A 66 11.26 11.45 -18.82
C ILE A 66 12.31 10.52 -18.18
N HIS A 67 12.30 10.38 -16.86
CA HIS A 67 13.14 9.44 -16.10
C HIS A 67 12.87 7.98 -16.48
N ALA A 68 11.61 7.56 -16.57
CA ALA A 68 11.27 6.20 -16.98
C ALA A 68 11.81 5.85 -18.37
N ASN A 69 11.91 6.84 -19.27
CA ASN A 69 12.56 6.69 -20.57
C ASN A 69 14.10 6.71 -20.46
N LEU A 70 14.67 7.54 -19.57
CA LEU A 70 16.12 7.61 -19.28
C LEU A 70 16.68 6.29 -18.74
N PHE A 71 15.91 5.62 -17.87
CA PHE A 71 16.26 4.35 -17.22
C PHE A 71 15.90 3.11 -18.04
N LYS A 72 15.28 3.29 -19.23
CA LYS A 72 14.83 2.19 -20.09
C LYS A 72 16.02 1.36 -20.60
N GLY A 73 16.21 0.17 -20.02
CA GLY A 73 17.32 -0.74 -20.34
C GLY A 73 18.58 -0.58 -19.49
N ALA A 74 18.57 0.30 -18.48
CA ALA A 74 19.68 0.54 -17.56
C ALA A 74 19.38 0.10 -16.10
N ILE A 75 18.22 -0.49 -15.83
CA ILE A 75 17.90 -1.03 -14.50
C ILE A 75 18.54 -2.41 -14.41
N ALA A 76 19.38 -2.63 -13.39
CA ALA A 76 20.04 -3.92 -13.20
C ALA A 76 18.99 -4.99 -12.85
N ASP A 77 19.01 -6.12 -13.54
CA ASP A 77 18.14 -7.27 -13.22
C ASP A 77 18.52 -7.81 -11.83
N VAL A 78 17.61 -7.69 -10.86
CA VAL A 78 17.70 -8.31 -9.54
C VAL A 78 16.97 -9.65 -9.61
N GLU A 79 17.71 -10.74 -9.80
CA GLU A 79 17.15 -12.10 -9.69
C GLU A 79 17.01 -12.48 -8.21
N VAL A 80 15.79 -12.43 -7.67
CA VAL A 80 15.46 -13.03 -6.38
C VAL A 80 14.99 -14.46 -6.62
N ALA A 81 15.56 -15.42 -5.88
CA ALA A 81 15.11 -16.81 -5.93
C ALA A 81 13.60 -16.90 -5.68
N ASP A 82 12.91 -17.74 -6.46
CA ASP A 82 11.48 -18.05 -6.35
C ASP A 82 10.47 -16.98 -6.84
N MET A 83 10.92 -15.85 -7.39
CA MET A 83 10.00 -14.79 -7.87
C MET A 83 9.07 -15.22 -9.02
N ASP A 84 9.48 -16.22 -9.81
CA ASP A 84 8.71 -16.78 -10.92
C ASP A 84 7.82 -17.96 -10.50
N GLN A 85 7.82 -18.33 -9.22
CA GLN A 85 6.95 -19.39 -8.72
C GLN A 85 5.49 -18.94 -8.69
N GLU A 86 4.60 -19.84 -9.09
CA GLU A 86 3.17 -19.58 -9.03
C GLU A 86 2.72 -19.31 -7.59
N GLY A 87 1.96 -18.22 -7.41
CA GLY A 87 1.51 -17.74 -6.10
C GLY A 87 2.42 -16.69 -5.47
N HIS A 88 3.67 -16.52 -5.92
CA HIS A 88 4.53 -15.45 -5.43
C HIS A 88 3.90 -14.09 -5.78
N PRO A 89 3.88 -13.09 -4.88
CA PRO A 89 3.22 -11.80 -5.17
C PRO A 89 3.70 -11.12 -6.45
N VAL A 90 5.02 -11.13 -6.70
CA VAL A 90 5.63 -10.61 -7.94
C VAL A 90 5.13 -11.35 -9.18
N TYR A 91 5.09 -12.69 -9.16
CA TYR A 91 4.56 -13.50 -10.25
C TYR A 91 3.11 -13.11 -10.54
N VAL A 92 2.26 -13.07 -9.51
CA VAL A 92 0.84 -12.73 -9.64
C VAL A 92 0.68 -11.32 -10.22
N PHE A 93 1.43 -10.34 -9.72
CA PHE A 93 1.39 -8.96 -10.19
C PHE A 93 1.75 -8.85 -11.68
N LYS A 94 2.80 -9.57 -12.12
CA LYS A 94 3.17 -9.65 -13.56
C LYS A 94 2.11 -10.34 -14.41
N GLN A 95 1.48 -11.40 -13.91
CA GLN A 95 0.40 -12.09 -14.64
C GLN A 95 -0.82 -11.21 -14.82
N GLU A 96 -1.19 -10.41 -13.81
CA GLU A 96 -2.26 -9.43 -13.95
C GLU A 96 -1.91 -8.36 -14.98
N ASN A 97 -0.68 -7.82 -14.96
CA ASN A 97 -0.21 -6.86 -15.94
C ASN A 97 -0.25 -7.41 -17.38
N LEU A 98 0.12 -8.68 -17.57
CA LEU A 98 -0.04 -9.36 -18.85
C LEU A 98 -1.52 -9.49 -19.26
N ALA A 99 -2.40 -9.88 -18.33
CA ALA A 99 -3.83 -10.03 -18.58
C ALA A 99 -4.52 -8.69 -18.93
N LEU A 100 -4.10 -7.61 -18.26
CA LEU A 100 -4.55 -6.24 -18.48
C LEU A 100 -4.12 -5.71 -19.85
N ARG A 101 -2.85 -5.90 -20.25
CA ARG A 101 -2.38 -5.60 -21.62
C ARG A 101 -3.20 -6.36 -22.67
N ALA A 102 -3.48 -7.64 -22.43
CA ALA A 102 -4.30 -8.43 -23.34
C ALA A 102 -5.75 -7.91 -23.42
N ALA A 103 -6.31 -7.37 -22.33
CA ALA A 103 -7.63 -6.74 -22.33
C ALA A 103 -7.65 -5.45 -23.18
N LEU A 104 -6.63 -4.61 -23.09
CA LEU A 104 -6.48 -3.42 -23.95
C LEU A 104 -6.52 -3.79 -25.44
N LEU A 105 -5.73 -4.79 -25.83
CA LEU A 105 -5.68 -5.26 -27.22
C LEU A 105 -7.02 -5.79 -27.71
N ARG A 106 -7.76 -6.52 -26.87
CA ARG A 106 -9.12 -6.99 -27.20
C ARG A 106 -10.08 -5.83 -27.40
N ILE A 107 -10.02 -4.80 -26.56
CA ILE A 107 -10.86 -3.60 -26.69
C ILE A 107 -10.56 -2.86 -27.99
N ARG A 108 -9.29 -2.56 -28.28
CA ARG A 108 -8.86 -1.91 -29.55
C ARG A 108 -9.41 -2.66 -30.76
N ARG A 109 -9.23 -3.99 -30.78
CA ARG A 109 -9.71 -4.85 -31.87
C ARG A 109 -11.23 -4.81 -32.04
N ILE A 110 -11.99 -4.80 -30.95
CA ILE A 110 -13.46 -4.74 -31.02
C ILE A 110 -13.91 -3.38 -31.57
N ILE A 111 -13.30 -2.27 -31.14
CA ILE A 111 -13.60 -0.93 -31.65
C ILE A 111 -13.32 -0.85 -33.15
N ASP A 112 -12.12 -1.27 -33.58
CA ASP A 112 -11.73 -1.23 -35.00
C ASP A 112 -12.66 -2.12 -35.86
N GLN A 113 -13.03 -3.31 -35.37
CA GLN A 113 -13.93 -4.21 -36.09
C GLN A 113 -15.36 -3.63 -36.19
N HIS A 114 -15.83 -2.93 -35.16
CA HIS A 114 -17.13 -2.28 -35.16
C HIS A 114 -17.19 -1.13 -36.19
N GLU A 115 -16.10 -0.39 -36.38
CA GLU A 115 -15.99 0.67 -37.39
C GLU A 115 -15.99 0.12 -38.83
N GLN A 116 -15.42 -1.07 -39.03
CA GLN A 116 -15.23 -1.66 -40.37
C GLN A 116 -16.45 -2.43 -40.89
N THR A 117 -17.31 -2.94 -40.01
CA THR A 117 -18.50 -3.71 -40.43
C THR A 117 -19.70 -2.81 -40.70
N GLU A 118 -20.55 -3.20 -41.65
CA GLU A 118 -21.87 -2.57 -41.89
C GLU A 118 -23.04 -3.42 -41.35
N ASP A 119 -22.76 -4.67 -40.94
CA ASP A 119 -23.76 -5.59 -40.40
C ASP A 119 -24.24 -5.13 -39.01
N ALA A 120 -25.54 -4.82 -38.91
CA ALA A 120 -26.17 -4.31 -37.69
C ALA A 120 -26.22 -5.33 -36.56
N GLU A 121 -26.39 -6.63 -36.86
CA GLU A 121 -26.41 -7.67 -35.84
C GLU A 121 -25.01 -7.89 -35.28
N LEU A 122 -24.00 -7.88 -36.17
CA LEU A 122 -22.60 -7.98 -35.75
C LEU A 122 -22.18 -6.75 -34.92
N LYS A 123 -22.65 -5.54 -35.25
CA LYS A 123 -22.39 -4.33 -34.45
C LYS A 123 -22.92 -4.45 -33.03
N ASP A 124 -24.15 -4.93 -32.87
CA ASP A 124 -24.73 -5.13 -31.54
C ASP A 124 -23.93 -6.16 -30.71
N GLN A 125 -23.54 -7.28 -31.34
CA GLN A 125 -22.69 -8.28 -30.70
C GLN A 125 -21.32 -7.72 -30.29
N LEU A 126 -20.71 -6.89 -31.12
CA LEU A 126 -19.44 -6.22 -30.84
C LEU A 126 -19.57 -5.22 -29.69
N LEU A 127 -20.65 -4.43 -29.64
CA LEU A 127 -20.93 -3.52 -28.51
C LEU A 127 -21.09 -4.28 -27.20
N GLN A 128 -21.85 -5.38 -27.19
CA GLN A 128 -21.96 -6.25 -26.01
C GLN A 128 -20.60 -6.83 -25.60
N GLY A 129 -19.78 -7.23 -26.58
CA GLY A 129 -18.40 -7.67 -26.37
C GLY A 129 -17.54 -6.58 -25.74
N LEU A 130 -17.65 -5.35 -26.24
CA LEU A 130 -16.93 -4.18 -25.77
C LEU A 130 -17.27 -3.88 -24.30
N THR A 131 -18.56 -3.84 -23.95
CA THR A 131 -19.02 -3.64 -22.57
C THR A 131 -18.45 -4.70 -21.62
N ARG A 132 -18.45 -5.99 -22.04
CA ARG A 132 -17.83 -7.07 -21.25
C ARG A 132 -16.34 -6.87 -21.06
N GLN A 133 -15.61 -6.46 -22.10
CA GLN A 133 -14.17 -6.22 -22.00
C GLN A 133 -13.84 -5.00 -21.12
N PHE A 134 -14.63 -3.93 -21.18
CA PHE A 134 -14.50 -2.81 -20.23
C PHE A 134 -14.75 -3.27 -18.79
N GLY A 135 -15.74 -4.13 -18.54
CA GLY A 135 -15.97 -4.71 -17.22
C GLY A 135 -14.80 -5.55 -16.71
N LEU A 136 -14.16 -6.32 -17.61
CA LEU A 136 -12.97 -7.11 -17.29
C LEU A 136 -11.75 -6.21 -17.01
N LEU A 137 -11.49 -5.23 -17.88
CA LEU A 137 -10.39 -4.29 -17.74
C LEU A 137 -10.53 -3.48 -16.45
N GLY A 138 -11.75 -3.04 -16.11
CA GLY A 138 -12.04 -2.27 -14.89
C GLY A 138 -11.68 -2.97 -13.58
N GLN A 139 -11.35 -4.27 -13.60
CA GLN A 139 -10.79 -4.95 -12.44
C GLN A 139 -9.37 -4.50 -12.08
N PHE A 140 -8.70 -3.69 -12.92
CA PHE A 140 -7.41 -3.06 -12.58
C PHE A 140 -7.47 -2.26 -11.28
N GLU A 141 -8.66 -1.79 -10.86
CA GLU A 141 -8.89 -1.16 -9.55
C GLU A 141 -8.41 -2.04 -8.40
N ASN A 142 -8.62 -3.36 -8.47
CA ASN A 142 -8.13 -4.30 -7.44
C ASN A 142 -6.59 -4.38 -7.45
N HIS A 143 -5.99 -4.39 -8.64
CA HIS A 143 -4.54 -4.40 -8.83
C HIS A 143 -3.89 -3.15 -8.22
N TYR A 144 -4.42 -1.96 -8.52
CA TYR A 144 -3.96 -0.71 -7.92
C TYR A 144 -4.23 -0.65 -6.43
N THR A 145 -5.38 -1.10 -5.96
CA THR A 145 -5.69 -1.11 -4.53
C THR A 145 -4.70 -2.00 -3.77
N ARG A 146 -4.33 -3.17 -4.30
CA ARG A 146 -3.28 -4.01 -3.69
C ARG A 146 -1.93 -3.32 -3.70
N LYS A 147 -1.52 -2.75 -4.83
CA LYS A 147 -0.29 -1.95 -4.94
C LYS A 147 -0.23 -0.88 -3.84
N GLU A 148 -1.30 -0.11 -3.69
CA GLU A 148 -1.41 1.02 -2.75
C GLU A 148 -1.54 0.63 -1.27
N LYS A 149 -2.23 -0.49 -0.99
CA LYS A 149 -2.61 -0.86 0.38
C LYS A 149 -1.81 -2.03 0.95
N VAL A 150 -1.02 -2.72 0.13
CA VAL A 150 -0.22 -3.87 0.54
C VAL A 150 1.27 -3.64 0.28
N PHE A 151 1.65 -3.24 -0.94
CA PHE A 151 3.06 -3.05 -1.29
C PHE A 151 3.63 -1.74 -0.74
N PHE A 152 2.98 -0.61 -1.04
CA PHE A 152 3.44 0.72 -0.60
C PHE A 152 3.67 0.86 0.92
N PRO A 153 2.79 0.35 1.81
CA PRO A 153 3.03 0.39 3.26
C PRO A 153 4.37 -0.21 3.70
N ILE A 154 4.74 -1.36 3.12
CA ILE A 154 5.99 -2.04 3.47
C ILE A 154 7.17 -1.25 2.90
N MET A 155 7.05 -0.79 1.65
CA MET A 155 8.05 0.05 1.00
C MET A 155 8.35 1.33 1.80
N GLU A 156 7.33 1.99 2.33
CA GLU A 156 7.46 3.18 3.19
C GLU A 156 8.14 2.88 4.53
N ARG A 157 7.95 1.69 5.11
CA ARG A 157 8.67 1.28 6.34
C ARG A 157 10.18 1.21 6.13
N TYR A 158 10.60 0.92 4.90
CA TYR A 158 12.00 0.93 4.49
C TYR A 158 12.50 2.35 4.09
N GLY A 159 11.69 3.39 4.26
CA GLY A 159 12.07 4.79 3.99
C GLY A 159 11.89 5.24 2.54
N HIS A 160 11.08 4.51 1.77
CA HIS A 160 10.80 4.79 0.35
C HIS A 160 9.42 5.39 0.15
N ASP A 161 9.18 6.62 0.63
CA ASP A 161 7.87 7.27 0.66
C ASP A 161 7.54 8.12 -0.58
N ALA A 162 8.57 8.58 -1.31
CA ALA A 162 8.37 9.38 -2.52
C ALA A 162 7.77 8.59 -3.71
N PRO A 163 8.32 7.42 -4.12
CA PRO A 163 7.78 6.69 -5.27
C PRO A 163 6.31 6.24 -5.08
N PRO A 164 5.90 5.68 -3.92
CA PRO A 164 4.50 5.33 -3.66
C PRO A 164 3.54 6.51 -3.84
N LYS A 165 3.90 7.67 -3.30
CA LYS A 165 3.05 8.87 -3.34
C LYS A 165 2.87 9.38 -4.78
N VAL A 166 3.94 9.37 -5.56
CA VAL A 166 3.92 9.77 -6.98
C VAL A 166 3.07 8.78 -7.79
N MET A 167 3.33 7.48 -7.66
CA MET A 167 2.59 6.45 -8.39
C MET A 167 1.09 6.49 -8.08
N TRP A 168 0.71 6.67 -6.82
CA TRP A 168 -0.70 6.77 -6.43
C TRP A 168 -1.41 7.99 -7.06
N GLY A 169 -0.70 9.11 -7.20
CA GLY A 169 -1.22 10.28 -7.92
C GLY A 169 -1.58 9.95 -9.38
N VAL A 170 -0.67 9.28 -10.09
CA VAL A 170 -0.91 8.82 -11.47
C VAL A 170 -2.00 7.76 -11.54
N ASP A 171 -2.08 6.85 -10.56
CA ASP A 171 -3.14 5.86 -10.47
C ASP A 171 -4.53 6.52 -10.39
N ASP A 172 -4.67 7.60 -9.60
CA ASP A 172 -5.90 8.38 -9.52
C ASP A 172 -6.29 9.02 -10.86
N GLU A 173 -5.34 9.57 -11.62
CA GLU A 173 -5.58 10.12 -12.95
C GLU A 173 -6.05 9.05 -13.95
N ILE A 174 -5.39 7.89 -13.92
CA ILE A 174 -5.77 6.73 -14.76
C ILE A 174 -7.19 6.27 -14.44
N ARG A 175 -7.60 6.24 -13.17
CA ARG A 175 -8.99 5.92 -12.77
C ARG A 175 -10.00 6.90 -13.37
N ASP A 176 -9.69 8.20 -13.33
CA ASP A 176 -10.57 9.23 -13.90
C ASP A 176 -10.67 9.14 -15.44
N LEU A 177 -9.55 8.83 -16.11
CA LEU A 177 -9.54 8.55 -17.56
C LEU A 177 -10.40 7.34 -17.89
N PHE A 178 -10.26 6.24 -17.16
CA PHE A 178 -11.07 5.03 -17.36
C PHE A 178 -12.56 5.31 -17.16
N LYS A 179 -12.92 6.01 -16.08
CA LYS A 179 -14.30 6.40 -15.78
C LYS A 179 -14.90 7.24 -16.91
N THR A 180 -14.12 8.15 -17.49
CA THR A 180 -14.55 8.96 -18.63
C THR A 180 -14.79 8.11 -19.88
N ALA A 181 -13.87 7.20 -20.21
CA ALA A 181 -14.02 6.28 -21.34
C ALA A 181 -15.25 5.36 -21.18
N ARG A 182 -15.43 4.81 -19.98
CA ARG A 182 -16.57 3.95 -19.66
C ARG A 182 -17.90 4.70 -19.76
N LYS A 183 -17.96 5.95 -19.30
CA LYS A 183 -19.17 6.79 -19.41
C LYS A 183 -19.54 7.09 -20.87
N ALA A 184 -18.55 7.32 -21.73
CA ALA A 184 -18.79 7.50 -23.17
C ALA A 184 -19.38 6.24 -23.81
N LEU A 185 -18.89 5.05 -23.41
CA LEU A 185 -19.43 3.77 -23.86
C LEU A 185 -20.88 3.56 -23.41
N GLU A 186 -21.17 3.83 -22.14
CA GLU A 186 -22.54 3.77 -21.58
C GLU A 186 -23.50 4.75 -22.28
N GLY A 187 -22.97 5.90 -22.74
CA GLY A 187 -23.71 6.89 -23.54
C GLY A 187 -23.90 6.53 -25.01
N GLY A 188 -23.29 5.44 -25.50
CA GLY A 188 -23.39 4.99 -26.89
C GLY A 188 -22.56 5.81 -27.89
N ASP A 189 -21.70 6.72 -27.43
CA ASP A 189 -20.82 7.50 -28.30
C ASP A 189 -19.50 6.76 -28.51
N LEU A 190 -19.44 5.93 -29.57
CA LEU A 190 -18.27 5.11 -29.85
C LEU A 190 -17.04 5.93 -30.26
N ALA A 191 -17.23 7.07 -30.94
CA ALA A 191 -16.12 7.93 -31.34
C ALA A 191 -15.46 8.57 -30.11
N ALA A 192 -16.27 9.10 -29.18
CA ALA A 192 -15.78 9.57 -27.89
C ALA A 192 -15.18 8.42 -27.06
N THR A 193 -15.80 7.24 -27.06
CA THR A 193 -15.28 6.05 -26.38
C THR A 193 -13.87 5.72 -26.85
N ARG A 194 -13.63 5.68 -28.17
CA ARG A 194 -12.32 5.42 -28.76
C ARG A 194 -11.28 6.46 -28.32
N ALA A 195 -11.62 7.75 -28.42
CA ALA A 195 -10.71 8.82 -28.05
C ALA A 195 -10.33 8.78 -26.56
N HIS A 196 -11.32 8.65 -25.68
CA HIS A 196 -11.08 8.56 -24.23
C HIS A 196 -10.36 7.27 -23.83
N PHE A 197 -10.70 6.15 -24.48
CA PHE A 197 -10.03 4.87 -24.24
C PHE A 197 -8.55 4.93 -24.62
N GLU A 198 -8.16 5.53 -25.75
CA GLU A 198 -6.74 5.63 -26.12
C GLU A 198 -5.95 6.54 -25.17
N ASN A 199 -6.56 7.61 -24.65
CA ASN A 199 -5.93 8.43 -23.61
C ASN A 199 -5.69 7.62 -22.32
N PHE A 200 -6.69 6.86 -21.87
CA PHE A 200 -6.54 5.92 -20.75
C PHE A 200 -5.46 4.87 -21.05
N ALA A 201 -5.54 4.21 -22.22
CA ALA A 201 -4.68 3.09 -22.56
C ALA A 201 -3.21 3.48 -22.60
N LYS A 202 -2.90 4.69 -23.11
CA LYS A 202 -1.55 5.26 -23.11
C LYS A 202 -0.99 5.34 -21.68
N GLU A 203 -1.66 6.06 -20.79
CA GLU A 203 -1.19 6.26 -19.41
C GLU A 203 -1.16 4.93 -18.63
N PHE A 204 -2.11 4.03 -18.90
CA PHE A 204 -2.17 2.71 -18.29
C PHE A 204 -1.02 1.80 -18.75
N GLU A 205 -0.68 1.79 -20.04
CA GLU A 205 0.49 1.05 -20.57
C GLU A 205 1.80 1.60 -20.00
N GLU A 206 1.90 2.93 -19.82
CA GLU A 206 3.04 3.57 -19.16
C GLU A 206 3.14 3.18 -17.67
N MET A 207 2.01 3.10 -16.94
CA MET A 207 2.02 2.64 -15.55
C MET A 207 2.44 1.18 -15.43
N ILE A 208 1.92 0.29 -16.28
CA ILE A 208 2.33 -1.12 -16.27
C ILE A 208 3.85 -1.26 -16.51
N PHE A 209 4.41 -0.43 -17.40
CA PHE A 209 5.86 -0.38 -17.59
C PHE A 209 6.60 0.09 -16.33
N LYS A 210 6.16 1.19 -15.71
CA LYS A 210 6.76 1.70 -14.45
C LYS A 210 6.68 0.66 -13.34
N GLU A 211 5.58 -0.06 -13.24
CA GLU A 211 5.42 -1.13 -12.26
C GLU A 211 6.42 -2.26 -12.48
N GLU A 212 6.55 -2.77 -13.69
CA GLU A 212 7.44 -3.90 -13.98
C GLU A 212 8.92 -3.52 -13.98
N ALA A 213 9.26 -2.36 -14.54
CA ALA A 213 10.64 -1.93 -14.71
C ALA A 213 11.20 -1.24 -13.47
N ILE A 214 10.37 -0.55 -12.68
CA ILE A 214 10.83 0.29 -11.56
C ILE A 214 10.32 -0.27 -10.24
N LEU A 215 8.99 -0.30 -10.04
CA LEU A 215 8.42 -0.66 -8.74
C LEU A 215 8.81 -2.07 -8.31
N LEU A 216 8.60 -3.08 -9.15
CA LEU A 216 8.94 -4.47 -8.81
C LEU A 216 10.45 -4.63 -8.55
N MET A 217 11.30 -3.88 -9.26
CA MET A 217 12.74 -3.92 -9.05
C MET A 217 13.13 -3.34 -7.70
N ILE A 218 12.51 -2.23 -7.29
CA ILE A 218 12.70 -1.68 -5.94
C ILE A 218 12.26 -2.71 -4.91
N LEU A 219 11.03 -3.23 -5.02
CA LEU A 219 10.47 -4.16 -4.05
C LEU A 219 11.32 -5.43 -3.92
N LEU A 220 11.81 -5.99 -5.02
CA LEU A 220 12.69 -7.16 -5.01
C LEU A 220 14.02 -6.91 -4.29
N GLU A 221 14.52 -5.67 -4.32
CA GLU A 221 15.76 -5.27 -3.65
C GLU A 221 15.55 -5.06 -2.13
N ILE A 222 14.40 -4.51 -1.72
CA ILE A 222 14.17 -4.09 -0.33
C ILE A 222 13.35 -5.08 0.51
N PHE A 223 12.48 -5.90 -0.10
CA PHE A 223 11.60 -6.79 0.67
C PHE A 223 12.31 -8.07 1.08
N THR A 224 12.11 -8.44 2.34
CA THR A 224 12.48 -9.75 2.84
C THR A 224 11.47 -10.83 2.43
N GLN A 225 11.82 -12.10 2.62
CA GLN A 225 10.89 -13.20 2.40
C GLN A 225 9.64 -13.12 3.32
N ASP A 226 9.79 -12.61 4.54
CA ASP A 226 8.65 -12.39 5.45
C ASP A 226 7.73 -11.27 4.96
N ASP A 227 8.30 -10.20 4.39
CA ASP A 227 7.50 -9.13 3.76
C ASP A 227 6.68 -9.69 2.59
N TRP A 228 7.28 -10.52 1.73
CA TRP A 228 6.55 -11.15 0.64
C TRP A 228 5.45 -12.10 1.10
N LEU A 229 5.64 -12.82 2.21
CA LEU A 229 4.59 -13.63 2.81
C LEU A 229 3.47 -12.76 3.38
N GLN A 230 3.79 -11.63 3.99
CA GLN A 230 2.79 -10.66 4.42
C GLN A 230 2.01 -10.13 3.22
N VAL A 231 2.69 -9.76 2.12
CA VAL A 231 2.02 -9.30 0.90
C VAL A 231 1.07 -10.38 0.36
N ALA A 232 1.50 -11.64 0.33
CA ALA A 232 0.67 -12.75 -0.12
C ALA A 232 -0.57 -12.94 0.79
N ALA A 233 -0.41 -12.83 2.10
CA ALA A 233 -1.50 -12.97 3.07
C ALA A 233 -2.50 -11.80 2.99
N ASP A 234 -2.02 -10.56 2.89
CA ASP A 234 -2.86 -9.35 2.88
C ASP A 234 -3.54 -9.13 1.53
N SER A 235 -3.06 -9.75 0.44
CA SER A 235 -3.56 -9.54 -0.93
C SER A 235 -5.01 -9.98 -1.15
N ASP A 236 -5.43 -11.10 -0.54
CA ASP A 236 -6.79 -11.63 -0.71
C ASP A 236 -7.86 -10.63 -0.24
N ALA A 237 -7.56 -9.80 0.76
CA ALA A 237 -8.49 -8.81 1.32
C ALA A 237 -8.93 -7.71 0.32
N TYR A 238 -8.13 -7.46 -0.71
CA TYR A 238 -8.35 -6.42 -1.70
C TYR A 238 -8.70 -6.97 -3.10
N GLY A 239 -8.66 -8.30 -3.28
CA GLY A 239 -9.06 -8.97 -4.52
C GLY A 239 -8.02 -8.92 -5.65
N TYR A 240 -8.31 -9.63 -6.74
CA TYR A 240 -7.41 -9.75 -7.90
C TYR A 240 -8.03 -9.18 -9.18
N ALA A 241 -7.18 -8.81 -10.14
CA ALA A 241 -7.54 -8.27 -11.43
C ALA A 241 -7.41 -9.33 -12.52
N ILE A 242 -8.53 -9.82 -13.05
CA ILE A 242 -8.62 -10.81 -14.14
C ILE A 242 -8.12 -12.22 -13.76
N VAL A 243 -6.94 -12.33 -13.17
CA VAL A 243 -6.29 -13.59 -12.78
C VAL A 243 -6.11 -13.66 -11.27
N LYS A 244 -6.45 -14.80 -10.66
CA LYS A 244 -6.23 -15.09 -9.24
C LYS A 244 -5.13 -16.16 -9.11
N PRO A 245 -4.23 -16.10 -8.11
CA PRO A 245 -3.30 -17.19 -7.84
C PRO A 245 -4.04 -18.51 -7.61
N THR A 246 -3.58 -19.59 -8.26
CA THR A 246 -4.14 -20.94 -8.06
C THR A 246 -3.39 -21.75 -7.01
N ALA A 247 -2.18 -21.31 -6.66
CA ALA A 247 -1.35 -21.90 -5.63
C ALA A 247 -0.98 -20.86 -4.55
N LYS A 248 -0.82 -21.33 -3.31
CA LYS A 248 -0.18 -20.54 -2.25
C LYS A 248 1.32 -20.67 -2.39
N TRP A 249 2.02 -19.55 -2.36
CA TRP A 249 3.48 -19.55 -2.31
C TRP A 249 3.95 -19.97 -0.92
N VAL A 250 4.84 -20.96 -0.88
CA VAL A 250 5.47 -21.46 0.33
C VAL A 250 6.98 -21.47 0.09
N PRO A 251 7.72 -20.48 0.61
CA PRO A 251 9.16 -20.45 0.41
C PRO A 251 9.87 -21.57 1.18
N HIS A 252 11.00 -22.03 0.65
CA HIS A 252 11.86 -22.97 1.36
C HIS A 252 12.53 -22.27 2.57
N ARG A 253 12.40 -22.87 3.75
CA ARG A 253 13.06 -22.40 4.99
C ARG A 253 13.92 -23.51 5.58
N GLU A 254 15.19 -23.21 5.83
CA GLU A 254 16.02 -24.09 6.65
C GLU A 254 15.73 -23.84 8.13
N VAL A 255 15.18 -24.84 8.80
CA VAL A 255 14.92 -24.80 10.24
C VAL A 255 16.18 -25.27 10.96
N PHE A 256 16.88 -24.35 11.61
CA PHE A 256 18.00 -24.68 12.49
C PHE A 256 17.50 -24.81 13.93
N GLY A 257 17.20 -26.05 14.33
CA GLY A 257 16.83 -26.41 15.70
C GLY A 257 15.35 -26.74 15.86
N GLU A 258 15.06 -27.98 16.23
CA GLU A 258 13.80 -28.37 16.83
C GLU A 258 13.67 -27.65 18.18
N ILE A 259 12.89 -26.58 18.26
CA ILE A 259 12.12 -26.36 19.49
C ILE A 259 10.95 -27.33 19.37
N ALA A 260 11.22 -28.57 19.76
CA ALA A 260 10.18 -29.54 20.03
C ALA A 260 9.20 -28.88 21.02
N GLU A 261 7.93 -28.85 20.64
CA GLU A 261 6.82 -28.75 21.57
C GLU A 261 7.01 -29.86 22.62
N GLN A 262 7.59 -29.52 23.75
CA GLN A 262 7.61 -30.38 24.92
C GLN A 262 6.90 -29.66 26.06
N GLU A 263 5.95 -30.41 26.61
CA GLU A 263 5.13 -30.08 27.76
C GLU A 263 5.94 -29.42 28.87
N VAL A 264 5.32 -28.40 29.44
CA VAL A 264 5.82 -27.62 30.56
C VAL A 264 5.99 -28.56 31.75
N ASP A 265 7.23 -28.92 32.08
CA ASP A 265 7.57 -29.41 33.40
C ASP A 265 8.72 -28.60 34.01
N SER A 266 8.41 -28.08 35.19
CA SER A 266 9.14 -27.09 35.96
C SER A 266 10.52 -27.56 36.43
N ILE A 267 11.58 -26.77 36.16
CA ILE A 267 12.84 -26.83 36.92
C ILE A 267 13.41 -25.41 37.13
N SER A 268 13.72 -25.10 38.39
CA SER A 268 14.26 -23.84 38.90
C SER A 268 15.66 -23.47 38.37
N PRO A 269 16.05 -22.18 38.37
CA PRO A 269 17.33 -21.73 37.82
C PRO A 269 18.50 -21.96 38.79
N GLN A 270 19.60 -22.50 38.28
CA GLN A 270 20.94 -22.37 38.89
C GLN A 270 21.71 -21.21 38.23
N PRO A 271 22.63 -20.54 38.95
CA PRO A 271 23.28 -19.32 38.46
C PRO A 271 24.33 -19.62 37.39
N ALA A 272 24.26 -18.86 36.29
CA ALA A 272 25.15 -18.95 35.14
C ALA A 272 26.60 -18.55 35.49
N SER A 273 27.56 -19.34 35.02
CA SER A 273 28.96 -18.91 34.88
C SER A 273 29.11 -18.07 33.60
N PRO A 274 30.03 -17.08 33.53
CA PRO A 274 30.17 -16.24 32.35
C PRO A 274 30.69 -17.04 31.15
N ASN A 275 29.98 -16.94 30.01
CA ASN A 275 30.34 -17.60 28.75
C ASN A 275 31.65 -17.02 28.19
N GLN A 276 32.75 -17.74 28.38
CA GLN A 276 34.02 -17.51 27.68
C GLN A 276 34.15 -18.48 26.52
N GLN A 277 34.47 -17.96 25.33
CA GLN A 277 34.88 -18.78 24.19
C GLN A 277 36.32 -18.43 23.80
N ILE A 278 37.14 -19.47 23.71
CA ILE A 278 38.55 -19.38 23.33
C ILE A 278 38.66 -19.84 21.88
N ILE A 279 39.23 -19.00 21.01
CA ILE A 279 39.45 -19.29 19.59
C ILE A 279 40.96 -19.41 19.37
N ASP A 280 41.40 -20.60 18.96
CA ASP A 280 42.77 -20.87 18.56
C ASP A 280 42.99 -20.52 17.09
N THR A 281 43.96 -19.65 16.83
CA THR A 281 44.47 -19.38 15.48
C THR A 281 45.97 -19.68 15.41
N PRO A 282 46.55 -19.89 14.20
CA PRO A 282 47.98 -20.21 14.06
C PRO A 282 48.94 -19.15 14.62
N GLU A 283 48.46 -17.93 14.86
CA GLU A 283 49.22 -16.79 15.39
C GLU A 283 49.02 -16.59 16.90
N GLY A 284 48.15 -17.38 17.54
CA GLY A 284 47.88 -17.34 18.98
C GLY A 284 46.40 -17.52 19.35
N GLN A 285 46.17 -17.73 20.64
CA GLN A 285 44.87 -18.05 21.23
C GLN A 285 44.19 -16.76 21.76
N PHE A 286 42.98 -16.45 21.29
CA PHE A 286 42.22 -15.26 21.70
C PHE A 286 40.97 -15.66 22.50
N THR A 287 40.71 -15.00 23.62
CA THR A 287 39.51 -15.23 24.44
C THR A 287 38.51 -14.10 24.26
N ILE A 288 37.32 -14.42 23.75
CA ILE A 288 36.19 -13.48 23.68
C ILE A 288 35.31 -13.73 24.90
N THR A 289 35.18 -12.71 25.75
CA THR A 289 34.23 -12.71 26.87
C THR A 289 33.10 -11.75 26.51
N PHE A 290 31.88 -12.26 26.33
CA PHE A 290 30.71 -11.44 26.07
C PHE A 290 29.71 -11.61 27.22
N THR A 291 29.29 -10.50 27.80
CA THR A 291 28.17 -10.45 28.74
C THR A 291 26.96 -9.99 27.93
N PRO A 292 25.97 -10.86 27.64
CA PRO A 292 24.74 -10.42 27.02
C PRO A 292 24.12 -9.34 27.91
N LYS A 293 23.84 -8.17 27.34
CA LYS A 293 22.95 -7.21 28.01
C LYS A 293 21.63 -7.95 28.24
N GLU A 294 21.20 -8.05 29.50
CA GLU A 294 19.85 -8.51 29.80
C GLU A 294 18.88 -7.68 28.97
N LYS A 295 18.13 -8.35 28.09
CA LYS A 295 16.89 -7.80 27.57
C LYS A 295 16.01 -7.57 28.78
N SER A 296 15.85 -6.31 29.19
CA SER A 296 14.79 -5.93 30.11
C SER A 296 13.45 -6.02 29.39
N GLU A 297 13.03 -7.22 29.01
CA GLU A 297 11.64 -7.51 28.66
C GLU A 297 10.90 -7.69 29.99
N THR A 298 10.53 -6.60 30.64
CA THR A 298 9.33 -6.63 31.48
C THR A 298 8.15 -6.82 30.55
N VAL A 299 7.90 -8.06 30.12
CA VAL A 299 6.62 -8.44 29.52
C VAL A 299 5.60 -8.29 30.64
N GLN A 300 4.92 -7.15 30.68
CA GLN A 300 3.75 -6.99 31.52
C GLN A 300 2.73 -8.06 31.12
N ASP A 301 2.34 -8.90 32.08
CA ASP A 301 1.29 -9.90 31.89
C ASP A 301 0.01 -9.23 31.39
N ARG A 302 -0.35 -9.49 30.13
CA ARG A 302 -1.53 -8.92 29.44
C ARG A 302 -2.85 -9.41 30.02
N THR A 303 -2.82 -10.47 30.83
CA THR A 303 -4.01 -11.09 31.44
C THR A 303 -4.29 -10.60 32.85
N SER A 304 -3.32 -9.92 33.48
CA SER A 304 -3.49 -9.35 34.81
C SER A 304 -4.43 -8.13 34.76
N PRO A 305 -5.49 -8.08 35.57
CA PRO A 305 -6.37 -6.92 35.65
C PRO A 305 -5.63 -5.66 36.12
N GLN A 306 -5.78 -4.58 35.36
CA GLN A 306 -5.25 -3.26 35.68
C GLN A 306 -6.42 -2.29 35.89
N THR A 307 -6.20 -1.22 36.65
CA THR A 307 -7.18 -0.14 36.76
C THR A 307 -7.49 0.42 35.38
N PHE A 308 -8.75 0.38 34.97
CA PHE A 308 -9.21 0.84 33.67
C PHE A 308 -10.48 1.68 33.85
N GLY A 309 -10.36 3.00 33.70
CA GLY A 309 -11.45 3.94 34.00
C GLY A 309 -11.98 3.79 35.44
N ASN A 310 -13.26 3.46 35.57
CA ASN A 310 -13.93 3.26 36.86
C ASN A 310 -13.93 1.78 37.33
N GLY A 311 -13.12 0.91 36.72
CA GLY A 311 -13.08 -0.51 37.04
C GLY A 311 -11.70 -1.13 36.84
N TYR A 312 -11.66 -2.45 36.64
CA TYR A 312 -10.45 -3.20 36.37
C TYR A 312 -10.64 -4.07 35.15
N LEU A 313 -9.72 -3.97 34.19
CA LEU A 313 -9.66 -4.83 33.01
C LEU A 313 -8.22 -5.24 32.77
N SER A 314 -8.03 -6.49 32.35
CA SER A 314 -6.78 -6.87 31.70
C SER A 314 -6.70 -6.26 30.30
N VAL A 315 -5.49 -6.20 29.73
CA VAL A 315 -5.30 -5.76 28.34
C VAL A 315 -6.11 -6.64 27.39
N GLU A 316 -6.18 -7.95 27.66
CA GLU A 316 -6.94 -8.90 26.85
C GLU A 316 -8.45 -8.62 26.92
N GLN A 317 -9.00 -8.38 28.11
CA GLN A 317 -10.42 -8.04 28.24
C GLN A 317 -10.76 -6.72 27.55
N ALA A 318 -9.88 -5.72 27.64
CA ALA A 318 -10.07 -4.44 26.94
C ALA A 318 -10.08 -4.65 25.42
N ASN A 319 -9.16 -5.45 24.88
CA ASN A 319 -9.11 -5.80 23.46
C ASN A 319 -10.40 -6.50 23.00
N LEU A 320 -10.86 -7.50 23.76
CA LEU A 320 -12.11 -8.22 23.48
C LEU A 320 -13.31 -7.26 23.47
N ILE A 321 -13.42 -6.36 24.44
CA ILE A 321 -14.51 -5.37 24.48
C ILE A 321 -14.49 -4.50 23.24
N LEU A 322 -13.32 -3.96 22.85
CA LEU A 322 -13.20 -3.10 21.68
C LEU A 322 -13.55 -3.81 20.38
N ASN A 323 -13.21 -5.11 20.24
CA ASN A 323 -13.59 -5.91 19.09
C ASN A 323 -15.09 -6.23 19.05
N HIS A 324 -15.78 -6.31 20.19
CA HIS A 324 -17.22 -6.59 20.21
C HIS A 324 -18.12 -5.34 20.16
N LEU A 325 -17.54 -4.15 20.02
CA LEU A 325 -18.34 -2.94 19.78
C LEU A 325 -18.94 -3.00 18.37
N PRO A 326 -20.20 -2.52 18.17
CA PRO A 326 -20.83 -2.43 16.86
C PRO A 326 -20.30 -1.21 16.07
N LEU A 327 -18.97 -1.00 16.13
CA LEU A 327 -18.24 0.11 15.55
C LEU A 327 -16.92 -0.41 14.97
N GLU A 328 -16.55 0.05 13.78
CA GLU A 328 -15.17 0.00 13.32
C GLU A 328 -14.42 1.19 13.92
N LEU A 329 -13.35 0.94 14.66
CA LEU A 329 -12.55 1.93 15.37
C LEU A 329 -11.19 2.05 14.70
N THR A 330 -10.71 3.27 14.56
CA THR A 330 -9.34 3.59 14.16
C THR A 330 -8.82 4.72 15.03
N PHE A 331 -7.63 4.57 15.61
CA PHE A 331 -7.00 5.60 16.42
C PHE A 331 -5.67 6.04 15.81
N VAL A 332 -5.57 7.34 15.59
CA VAL A 332 -4.36 8.04 15.15
C VAL A 332 -3.89 8.91 16.31
N ASN A 333 -2.64 8.78 16.72
CA ASN A 333 -2.13 9.48 17.89
C ASN A 333 -1.83 10.97 17.62
N LYS A 334 -1.37 11.68 18.66
CA LYS A 334 -1.02 13.11 18.59
C LYS A 334 0.12 13.45 17.64
N ASP A 335 0.90 12.47 17.19
CA ASP A 335 1.98 12.63 16.22
C ASP A 335 1.50 12.26 14.80
N ASP A 336 0.18 12.17 14.61
CA ASP A 336 -0.48 11.82 13.36
C ASP A 336 -0.14 10.42 12.84
N ILE A 337 0.27 9.51 13.74
CA ILE A 337 0.61 8.12 13.43
C ILE A 337 -0.58 7.20 13.65
N PHE A 338 -0.91 6.39 12.65
CA PHE A 338 -1.90 5.33 12.73
C PHE A 338 -1.43 4.28 13.74
N GLN A 339 -2.08 4.22 14.91
CA GLN A 339 -1.61 3.43 16.04
C GLN A 339 -2.46 2.19 16.31
N TYR A 340 -3.75 2.22 15.99
CA TYR A 340 -4.66 1.14 16.37
C TYR A 340 -5.89 1.09 15.47
N TYR A 341 -6.41 -0.11 15.24
CA TYR A 341 -7.77 -0.38 14.77
C TYR A 341 -8.31 -1.62 15.49
N ASN A 342 -9.64 -1.74 15.62
CA ASN A 342 -10.26 -2.95 16.19
C ASN A 342 -10.59 -3.98 15.11
N ASP A 343 -10.62 -5.25 15.52
CA ASP A 343 -10.98 -6.38 14.66
C ASP A 343 -12.43 -6.79 14.95
N SER A 344 -13.38 -5.90 14.65
CA SER A 344 -14.80 -6.11 15.00
C SER A 344 -15.58 -6.97 14.01
N HIS A 345 -15.08 -7.09 12.79
CA HIS A 345 -15.68 -7.86 11.71
C HIS A 345 -14.55 -8.49 10.88
N PRO A 346 -14.80 -9.61 10.19
CA PRO A 346 -13.90 -10.07 9.13
C PRO A 346 -13.61 -8.93 8.15
N VAL A 347 -12.38 -8.88 7.62
CA VAL A 347 -11.91 -7.78 6.76
C VAL A 347 -12.80 -7.63 5.51
N GLU A 348 -13.44 -8.69 5.04
CA GLU A 348 -14.37 -8.63 3.92
C GLU A 348 -15.64 -7.82 4.22
N ASP A 349 -16.09 -7.80 5.48
CA ASP A 349 -17.34 -7.17 5.92
C ASP A 349 -17.16 -5.73 6.41
N MET A 350 -15.90 -5.32 6.68
CA MET A 350 -15.55 -3.97 7.10
C MET A 350 -15.88 -2.92 6.02
N ILE A 351 -16.49 -1.81 6.42
CA ILE A 351 -16.80 -0.63 5.61
C ILE A 351 -15.51 0.06 5.20
N PHE A 352 -14.61 0.30 6.15
CA PHE A 352 -13.27 0.81 5.88
C PHE A 352 -12.22 -0.20 6.31
N LYS A 353 -11.91 -1.11 5.38
CA LYS A 353 -10.90 -2.16 5.56
C LYS A 353 -9.60 -1.59 6.14
N ARG A 354 -9.12 -2.26 7.20
CA ARG A 354 -7.83 -1.99 7.82
C ARG A 354 -6.93 -3.22 7.75
N THR A 355 -5.64 -3.00 7.57
CA THR A 355 -4.63 -4.08 7.55
C THR A 355 -3.48 -3.79 8.49
N PRO A 356 -2.77 -4.83 8.97
CA PRO A 356 -1.59 -4.65 9.83
C PRO A 356 -0.49 -3.79 9.20
N SER A 357 -0.44 -3.73 7.86
CA SER A 357 0.52 -2.92 7.11
C SER A 357 0.37 -1.41 7.38
N GLN A 358 -0.83 -0.94 7.74
CA GLN A 358 -1.11 0.48 7.99
C GLN A 358 -0.64 0.98 9.36
N ILE A 359 -0.47 0.09 10.33
CA ILE A 359 0.04 0.44 11.66
C ILE A 359 1.43 1.06 11.53
N GLY A 360 1.64 2.19 12.21
CA GLY A 360 2.88 2.95 12.23
C GLY A 360 3.02 4.00 11.11
N ARG A 361 2.11 4.04 10.13
CA ARG A 361 2.15 5.03 9.05
C ARG A 361 1.61 6.39 9.52
N HIS A 362 2.16 7.47 8.96
CA HIS A 362 1.55 8.79 9.08
C HIS A 362 0.18 8.78 8.39
N VAL A 363 -0.82 9.43 8.98
CA VAL A 363 -2.21 9.40 8.51
C VAL A 363 -2.37 9.90 7.07
N GLU A 364 -1.54 10.84 6.66
CA GLU A 364 -1.51 11.37 5.28
C GLU A 364 -1.19 10.29 4.25
N LEU A 365 -0.31 9.34 4.59
CA LEU A 365 0.10 8.25 3.69
C LEU A 365 -0.98 7.16 3.59
N CYS A 366 -1.91 7.13 4.56
CA CYS A 366 -3.01 6.17 4.55
C CYS A 366 -4.14 6.53 3.56
N HIS A 367 -4.10 7.74 2.99
CA HIS A 367 -5.17 8.31 2.16
C HIS A 367 -4.66 8.72 0.77
N PRO A 368 -5.51 8.66 -0.28
CA PRO A 368 -5.16 9.16 -1.60
C PRO A 368 -4.85 10.66 -1.59
N PRO A 369 -3.89 11.17 -2.39
CA PRO A 369 -3.45 12.57 -2.38
C PRO A 369 -4.61 13.59 -2.47
N LYS A 370 -5.63 13.32 -3.30
CA LYS A 370 -6.80 14.18 -3.49
C LYS A 370 -7.67 14.41 -2.24
N ILE A 371 -7.53 13.57 -1.21
CA ILE A 371 -8.31 13.63 0.02
C ILE A 371 -7.45 14.10 1.21
N VAL A 372 -6.12 14.08 1.09
CA VAL A 372 -5.18 14.43 2.17
C VAL A 372 -5.48 15.82 2.74
N ASP A 373 -5.78 16.82 1.92
CA ASP A 373 -6.08 18.18 2.42
C ASP A 373 -7.34 18.22 3.29
N LYS A 374 -8.34 17.40 2.98
CA LYS A 374 -9.54 17.28 3.84
C LYS A 374 -9.20 16.61 5.17
N VAL A 375 -8.39 15.55 5.14
CA VAL A 375 -7.93 14.85 6.36
C VAL A 375 -7.12 15.81 7.24
N LYS A 376 -6.15 16.51 6.66
CA LYS A 376 -5.38 17.58 7.33
C LYS A 376 -6.30 18.59 7.98
N LYS A 377 -7.31 19.07 7.25
CA LYS A 377 -8.23 20.06 7.79
C LYS A 377 -9.04 19.53 8.98
N ILE A 378 -9.50 18.28 8.90
CA ILE A 378 -10.19 17.63 10.03
C ILE A 378 -9.27 17.55 11.24
N PHE A 379 -8.04 17.06 11.06
CA PHE A 379 -7.07 16.93 12.14
C PHE A 379 -6.70 18.28 12.75
N GLU A 380 -6.52 19.33 11.94
CA GLU A 380 -6.29 20.69 12.41
C GLU A 380 -7.46 21.23 13.26
N LEU A 381 -8.70 21.06 12.80
CA LEU A 381 -9.90 21.49 13.52
C LEU A 381 -10.03 20.79 14.88
N LEU A 382 -9.73 19.49 14.92
CA LEU A 382 -9.80 18.67 16.13
C LEU A 382 -8.65 19.00 17.10
N ARG A 383 -7.43 19.13 16.59
CA ARG A 383 -6.22 19.44 17.37
C ARG A 383 -6.32 20.81 18.03
N THR A 384 -6.70 21.83 17.27
CA THR A 384 -6.85 23.21 17.76
C THR A 384 -8.06 23.42 18.68
N GLY A 385 -8.96 22.44 18.77
CA GLY A 385 -10.20 22.55 19.56
C GLY A 385 -11.25 23.45 18.92
N GLN A 386 -11.11 23.82 17.64
CA GLN A 386 -12.18 24.49 16.89
C GLN A 386 -13.43 23.60 16.78
N LYS A 387 -13.23 22.28 16.77
CA LYS A 387 -14.29 21.28 16.89
C LYS A 387 -13.83 20.14 17.79
N ASP A 388 -14.76 19.56 18.54
CA ASP A 388 -14.51 18.32 19.29
C ASP A 388 -14.78 17.06 18.46
N GLN A 389 -15.59 17.19 17.42
CA GLN A 389 -15.87 16.12 16.46
C GLN A 389 -16.21 16.65 15.07
N VAL A 390 -15.94 15.83 14.06
CA VAL A 390 -16.40 15.99 12.69
C VAL A 390 -17.19 14.73 12.31
N THR A 391 -18.38 14.93 11.77
CA THR A 391 -19.32 13.86 11.44
C THR A 391 -19.66 13.90 9.96
N MET A 392 -19.77 12.73 9.34
CA MET A 392 -20.21 12.57 7.97
C MET A 392 -21.05 11.29 7.82
N TRP A 393 -21.93 11.26 6.83
CA TRP A 393 -22.77 10.10 6.55
C TRP A 393 -23.05 9.97 5.06
N PHE A 394 -23.21 8.75 4.59
CA PHE A 394 -23.57 8.46 3.21
C PHE A 394 -24.27 7.10 3.10
N LYS A 395 -25.10 6.95 2.07
CA LYS A 395 -25.70 5.65 1.72
C LYS A 395 -24.82 4.99 0.67
N SER A 396 -24.39 3.76 0.95
CA SER A 396 -23.62 2.94 0.03
C SER A 396 -24.55 1.94 -0.66
N GLU A 397 -24.92 2.21 -1.91
CA GLU A 397 -25.81 1.33 -2.68
C GLU A 397 -25.17 -0.04 -2.94
N SER A 398 -23.85 -0.07 -3.17
CA SER A 398 -23.12 -1.32 -3.45
C SER A 398 -23.04 -2.24 -2.23
N MET A 399 -22.99 -1.68 -1.02
CA MET A 399 -22.94 -2.46 0.22
C MET A 399 -24.32 -2.64 0.86
N GLY A 400 -25.34 -1.91 0.41
CA GLY A 400 -26.65 -1.88 1.05
C GLY A 400 -26.64 -1.27 2.47
N LYS A 401 -25.62 -0.46 2.80
CA LYS A 401 -25.40 0.10 4.16
C LYS A 401 -25.67 1.60 4.22
N PHE A 402 -26.12 2.10 5.36
CA PHE A 402 -26.15 3.54 5.66
C PHE A 402 -25.02 3.86 6.63
N VAL A 403 -23.91 4.37 6.09
CA VAL A 403 -22.67 4.56 6.83
C VAL A 403 -22.68 5.91 7.55
N TYR A 404 -22.37 5.89 8.85
CA TYR A 404 -22.12 7.06 9.69
C TYR A 404 -20.69 7.02 10.20
N VAL A 405 -19.92 8.08 9.96
CA VAL A 405 -18.50 8.19 10.31
C VAL A 405 -18.31 9.40 11.22
N VAL A 406 -17.54 9.22 12.28
CA VAL A 406 -17.17 10.31 13.18
C VAL A 406 -15.68 10.30 13.44
N TYR A 407 -15.05 11.47 13.27
CA TYR A 407 -13.71 11.77 13.78
C TYR A 407 -13.87 12.58 15.06
N LYS A 408 -13.36 12.07 16.17
CA LYS A 408 -13.46 12.69 17.50
C LYS A 408 -12.09 12.99 18.06
N ALA A 409 -11.90 14.19 18.59
CA ALA A 409 -10.68 14.55 19.31
C ALA A 409 -10.61 13.73 20.61
N VAL A 410 -9.49 13.03 20.82
CA VAL A 410 -9.17 12.37 22.08
C VAL A 410 -8.30 13.32 22.87
N ARG A 411 -8.73 13.64 24.09
CA ARG A 411 -8.01 14.52 25.02
C ARG A 411 -7.85 13.82 26.36
N ASP A 412 -6.77 14.11 27.06
CA ASP A 412 -6.57 13.62 28.43
C ASP A 412 -7.33 14.48 29.46
N ASP A 413 -7.18 14.15 30.74
CA ASP A 413 -7.83 14.84 31.86
C ASP A 413 -7.41 16.32 32.00
N GLN A 414 -6.30 16.73 31.37
CA GLN A 414 -5.83 18.11 31.33
C GLN A 414 -6.35 18.87 30.10
N GLY A 415 -7.07 18.19 29.19
CA GLY A 415 -7.57 18.74 27.93
C GLY A 415 -6.54 18.70 26.79
N GLU A 416 -5.36 18.14 27.03
CA GLU A 416 -4.29 18.03 26.03
C GLU A 416 -4.68 17.04 24.94
N PHE A 417 -4.39 17.38 23.70
CA PHE A 417 -4.74 16.55 22.54
C PHE A 417 -3.86 15.30 22.47
N GLN A 418 -4.49 14.13 22.50
CA GLN A 418 -3.84 12.82 22.46
C GLN A 418 -3.99 12.12 21.11
N GLY A 419 -4.88 12.59 20.23
CA GLY A 419 -5.08 12.03 18.90
C GLY A 419 -6.51 12.17 18.39
N VAL A 420 -6.79 11.47 17.31
CA VAL A 420 -8.12 11.37 16.69
C VAL A 420 -8.61 9.92 16.74
N LEU A 421 -9.79 9.72 17.30
CA LEU A 421 -10.55 8.48 17.18
C LEU A 421 -11.53 8.61 16.02
N GLU A 422 -11.33 7.82 14.98
CA GLU A 422 -12.34 7.56 13.95
C GLU A 422 -13.19 6.37 14.41
N TYR A 423 -14.52 6.51 14.31
CA TYR A 423 -15.42 5.38 14.44
C TYR A 423 -16.53 5.40 13.39
N VAL A 424 -16.86 4.21 12.89
CA VAL A 424 -17.75 4.01 11.74
C VAL A 424 -18.81 2.99 12.10
N GLN A 425 -20.05 3.27 11.72
CA GLN A 425 -21.21 2.43 12.01
C GLN A 425 -22.14 2.35 10.82
N ASP A 426 -22.69 1.15 10.56
CA ASP A 426 -23.90 1.03 9.75
C ASP A 426 -25.12 1.36 10.61
N ILE A 427 -25.76 2.48 10.29
CA ILE A 427 -26.94 2.99 11.01
C ILE A 427 -28.25 2.58 10.34
N GLN A 428 -28.21 1.84 9.21
CA GLN A 428 -29.42 1.37 8.53
C GLN A 428 -30.37 0.59 9.47
N PRO A 429 -29.88 -0.33 10.33
CA PRO A 429 -30.76 -1.05 11.27
C PRO A 429 -31.53 -0.14 12.24
N PHE A 430 -31.01 1.05 12.55
CA PHE A 430 -31.71 1.98 13.45
C PHE A 430 -32.92 2.64 12.79
N PHE A 431 -32.95 2.75 11.47
CA PHE A 431 -34.11 3.26 10.74
C PHE A 431 -35.23 2.23 10.59
N GLU A 432 -34.93 0.95 10.86
CA GLU A 432 -35.85 -0.17 10.75
C GLU A 432 -36.54 -0.52 12.08
N ILE A 433 -36.15 0.15 13.17
CA ILE A 433 -36.82 0.03 14.46
C ILE A 433 -38.24 0.58 14.33
N ASP A 434 -39.23 -0.30 14.52
CA ASP A 434 -40.65 -0.04 14.29
C ASP A 434 -41.47 0.09 15.58
N SER A 435 -40.81 0.00 16.74
CA SER A 435 -41.44 0.04 18.05
C SER A 435 -40.70 0.96 19.01
N ASP A 436 -41.44 1.54 19.95
CA ASP A 436 -40.86 2.41 20.99
C ASP A 436 -40.00 1.63 22.00
N PHE A 437 -40.22 0.31 22.13
CA PHE A 437 -39.50 -0.56 23.07
C PHE A 437 -39.40 -2.00 22.54
N HIS A 438 -38.22 -2.59 22.68
CA HIS A 438 -37.99 -4.02 22.45
C HIS A 438 -37.29 -4.60 23.70
N ARG A 439 -38.04 -5.37 24.51
CA ARG A 439 -37.57 -5.93 25.80
C ARG A 439 -37.93 -7.42 25.96
N GLU A 440 -38.29 -8.07 24.87
CA GLU A 440 -38.52 -9.52 24.87
C GLU A 440 -37.14 -10.18 24.90
N ILE A 441 -36.86 -10.95 25.96
CA ILE A 441 -35.61 -11.71 26.15
C ILE A 441 -35.92 -13.18 25.93
#